data_AF-A0A969T483-F1
#
_entry.id   AF-A0A969T483-F1
#
_cell.length_a   1.000
_cell.length_b   1.000
_cell.length_c   1.000
_cell.angle_alpha   90.00
_cell.angle_beta   90.00
_cell.angle_gamma   90.00
#
_symmetry.space_group_name_H-M   'P 1'
#
loop_
_entity.id
_entity.type
_entity.pdbx_description
1 polymer ?
#
loop_
_entity_poly.entity_id
_entity_poly.type
_entity_poly.pdbx_seq_one_letter_code
_entity_poly.pdbx_strand_id
1 'polypeptide(L)'
;MHHLGSGGNSWRLGLPTDPLVLNLEADLHTRSGTAPLKRCPDCTAILPMATRLCPVCHHAFIRDWRMELLDTLEPIAAQQVDPKVVDLMVALKRKQENSGYRLGWVYFAFMKQHKRPTLPELQLLAQVLGYEPGWAWFRWRQLQKGSSGSQRR
;
A
#
# COMPACT_ATOMS: atom_id res chain seq x y z
N MET A 1 -19.31 -32.57 22.64
CA MET A 1 -19.34 -31.13 22.33
C MET A 1 -17.91 -30.67 22.16
N HIS A 2 -17.55 -30.23 20.95
CA HIS A 2 -16.19 -29.81 20.60
C HIS A 2 -15.91 -28.41 21.17
N HIS A 3 -14.85 -28.24 21.96
CA HIS A 3 -14.24 -26.94 22.19
C HIS A 3 -12.80 -26.99 21.64
N LEU A 4 -12.61 -26.30 20.52
CA LEU A 4 -11.30 -26.08 19.90
C LEU A 4 -10.40 -25.31 20.86
N GLY A 5 -9.16 -25.79 21.01
CA GLY A 5 -8.16 -25.21 21.89
C GLY A 5 -7.66 -23.84 21.44
N SER A 6 -7.72 -22.88 22.35
CA SER A 6 -7.00 -21.59 22.29
C SER A 6 -5.54 -21.75 22.75
N GLY A 7 -4.87 -22.84 22.36
CA GLY A 7 -3.66 -23.34 23.04
C GLY A 7 -2.31 -22.77 22.61
N GLY A 8 -2.27 -21.77 21.73
CA GLY A 8 -0.99 -21.28 21.17
C GLY A 8 -0.48 -19.97 21.78
N ASN A 9 -1.36 -18.97 21.90
CA ASN A 9 -0.95 -17.59 22.21
C ASN A 9 -0.97 -17.25 23.71
N SER A 10 -1.68 -18.03 24.52
CA SER A 10 -1.79 -17.84 25.97
C SER A 10 -0.45 -18.03 26.69
N TRP A 11 0.42 -18.90 26.18
CA TRP A 11 1.76 -19.10 26.76
C TRP A 11 2.69 -17.90 26.58
N ARG A 12 2.49 -17.07 25.54
CA ARG A 12 3.30 -15.87 25.29
C ARG A 12 2.74 -14.60 25.91
N LEU A 13 1.41 -14.50 25.97
CA LEU A 13 0.71 -13.25 26.31
C LEU A 13 0.05 -13.27 27.69
N GLY A 14 0.14 -14.39 28.40
CA GLY A 14 -0.58 -14.62 29.64
C GLY A 14 -2.00 -15.13 29.38
N LEU A 15 -2.57 -15.75 30.40
CA LEU A 15 -3.98 -16.11 30.43
C LEU A 15 -4.83 -14.84 30.59
N PRO A 16 -6.08 -14.83 30.10
CA PRO A 16 -7.00 -13.70 30.28
C PRO A 16 -7.26 -13.33 31.75
N THR A 17 -6.95 -14.25 32.67
CA THR A 17 -7.06 -14.09 34.12
C THR A 17 -5.78 -13.61 34.78
N ASP A 18 -4.66 -13.55 34.06
CA ASP A 18 -3.41 -13.05 34.61
C ASP A 18 -3.52 -11.54 34.85
N PRO A 19 -2.94 -11.01 35.94
CA PRO A 19 -2.98 -9.59 36.21
C PRO A 19 -2.26 -8.83 35.09
N LEU A 20 -3.03 -8.06 34.32
CA LEU A 20 -2.51 -7.13 33.33
C LEU A 20 -1.75 -6.01 34.08
N VAL A 21 -0.43 -6.05 34.02
CA VAL A 21 0.40 -4.92 34.48
C VAL A 21 0.25 -3.80 33.43
N LEU A 22 -0.76 -2.96 33.63
CA LEU A 22 -0.95 -1.73 32.87
C LEU A 22 0.05 -0.70 33.40
N ASN A 23 1.28 -0.76 32.94
CA ASN A 23 2.27 0.24 33.28
C ASN A 23 1.98 1.50 32.45
N LEU A 24 1.46 2.56 33.09
CA LEU A 24 1.27 3.87 32.43
C LEU A 24 2.63 4.48 32.00
N GLU A 25 3.70 3.97 32.59
CA GLU A 25 5.11 4.29 32.34
C GLU A 25 5.79 3.27 31.42
N ALA A 26 5.04 2.31 30.84
CA ALA A 26 5.59 1.46 29.78
C ALA A 26 6.12 2.38 28.69
N ASP A 27 7.43 2.29 28.43
CA ASP A 27 8.11 3.03 27.38
C ASP A 27 7.28 2.97 26.10
N LEU A 28 6.51 4.03 25.85
CA LEU A 28 6.16 4.41 24.50
C LEU A 28 7.51 4.45 23.83
N HIS A 29 7.78 3.48 22.96
CA HIS A 29 8.95 3.51 22.10
C HIS A 29 8.76 4.74 21.20
N THR A 30 9.03 5.92 21.74
CA THR A 30 9.29 7.12 20.97
C THR A 30 10.46 6.72 20.13
N ARG A 31 10.20 6.46 18.86
CA ARG A 31 11.26 6.25 17.88
C ARG A 31 12.12 7.51 17.91
N SER A 32 13.16 7.51 18.74
CA SER A 32 14.13 8.59 18.85
C SER A 32 15.06 8.49 17.66
N GLY A 33 14.51 8.85 16.50
CA GLY A 33 15.27 9.02 15.27
C GLY A 33 15.37 10.49 14.95
N THR A 34 16.59 10.98 14.68
CA THR A 34 16.77 12.29 14.06
C THR A 34 15.92 12.35 12.79
N ALA A 35 15.07 13.37 12.68
CA ALA A 35 14.21 13.51 11.51
C ALA A 35 15.07 13.55 10.24
N PRO A 36 14.74 12.76 9.19
CA PRO A 36 15.54 12.69 7.99
C PRO A 36 15.59 14.05 7.30
N LEU A 37 16.78 14.39 6.79
CA LEU A 37 17.06 15.64 6.08
C LEU A 37 17.31 15.35 4.60
N LYS A 38 17.01 16.33 3.74
CA LYS A 38 17.33 16.32 2.31
C LYS A 38 18.03 17.60 1.91
N ARG A 39 18.80 17.53 0.82
CA ARG A 39 19.50 18.68 0.25
C ARG A 39 18.71 19.21 -0.95
N CYS A 40 18.50 20.53 -1.04
CA CYS A 40 17.92 21.15 -2.22
C CYS A 40 18.90 21.07 -3.40
N PRO A 41 18.49 20.62 -4.60
CA PRO A 41 19.39 20.53 -5.76
C PRO A 41 19.83 21.89 -6.27
N ASP A 42 18.99 22.92 -6.16
CA ASP A 42 19.25 24.23 -6.76
C ASP A 42 20.11 25.14 -5.86
N CYS A 43 19.82 25.19 -4.56
CA CYS A 43 20.50 26.09 -3.62
C CYS A 43 21.29 25.38 -2.52
N THR A 44 21.31 24.04 -2.51
CA THR A 44 22.05 23.20 -1.56
C THR A 44 21.64 23.30 -0.08
N ALA A 45 20.57 24.03 0.23
CA ALA A 45 20.02 24.12 1.59
C ALA A 45 19.67 22.73 2.15
N ILE A 46 19.97 22.53 3.45
CA ILE A 46 19.59 21.32 4.18
C ILE A 46 18.20 21.54 4.78
N LEU A 47 17.26 20.68 4.40
CA LEU A 47 15.85 20.84 4.68
C LEU A 47 15.28 19.56 5.32
N PRO A 48 14.25 19.66 6.17
CA PRO A 48 13.48 18.50 6.58
C PRO A 48 12.94 17.73 5.36
N MET A 49 12.95 16.40 5.40
CA MET A 49 12.50 15.55 4.29
C MET A 49 11.08 15.91 3.80
N ALA A 50 10.20 16.34 4.72
CA ALA A 50 8.81 16.72 4.45
C ALA A 50 8.63 18.04 3.67
N THR A 51 9.68 18.84 3.47
CA THR A 51 9.62 20.15 2.81
C THR A 51 9.14 20.03 1.35
N ARG A 52 8.03 20.67 0.98
CA ARG A 52 7.50 20.60 -0.40
C ARG A 52 8.03 21.69 -1.34
N LEU A 53 8.35 22.86 -0.79
CA LEU A 53 8.98 23.97 -1.49
C LEU A 53 10.20 24.41 -0.68
N CYS A 54 11.36 24.60 -1.33
CA CYS A 54 12.53 25.14 -0.64
C CYS A 54 12.24 26.57 -0.15
N PRO A 55 12.44 26.89 1.14
CA PRO A 55 12.21 28.24 1.65
C PRO A 55 13.24 29.27 1.16
N VAL A 56 14.38 28.81 0.60
CA VAL A 56 15.46 29.69 0.12
C VAL A 56 15.25 30.05 -1.35
N CYS A 57 15.13 29.04 -2.23
CA CYS A 57 15.04 29.26 -3.68
C CYS A 57 13.67 28.91 -4.29
N HIS A 58 12.69 28.51 -3.47
CA HIS A 58 11.35 28.11 -3.91
C HIS A 58 11.30 26.89 -4.85
N HIS A 59 12.41 26.15 -4.99
CA HIS A 59 12.43 24.89 -5.72
C HIS A 59 11.32 23.95 -5.23
N ALA A 60 10.49 23.50 -6.17
CA ALA A 60 9.40 22.59 -5.88
C ALA A 60 9.92 21.16 -5.86
N PHE A 61 9.85 20.51 -4.70
CA PHE A 61 10.08 19.08 -4.57
C PHE A 61 8.82 18.35 -5.04
N ILE A 62 8.62 18.32 -6.35
CA ILE A 62 7.53 17.58 -6.98
C ILE A 62 7.88 16.10 -6.86
N ARG A 63 7.06 15.35 -6.12
CA ARG A 63 7.04 13.89 -6.29
C ARG A 63 6.46 13.60 -7.66
N ASP A 64 7.33 13.24 -8.60
CA ASP A 64 6.88 12.69 -9.86
C ASP A 64 6.50 11.23 -9.66
N TRP A 65 5.23 11.04 -9.30
CA TRP A 65 4.60 9.75 -9.12
C TRP A 65 4.71 8.85 -10.34
N ARG A 66 4.77 9.43 -11.54
CA ARG A 66 4.90 8.66 -12.76
C ARG A 66 6.29 8.02 -12.79
N MET A 67 7.33 8.78 -12.51
CA MET A 67 8.70 8.26 -12.41
C MET A 67 8.87 7.29 -11.24
N GLU A 68 8.38 7.63 -10.05
CA GLU A 68 8.49 6.78 -8.85
C GLU A 68 7.70 5.46 -9.00
N LEU A 69 6.53 5.51 -9.66
CA LEU A 69 5.78 4.29 -10.01
C LEU A 69 6.54 3.49 -11.06
N LEU A 70 6.94 4.10 -12.18
CA LEU A 70 7.69 3.42 -13.26
C LEU A 70 8.98 2.76 -12.77
N ASP A 71 9.72 3.38 -11.84
CA ASP A 71 10.95 2.83 -11.24
C ASP A 71 10.67 1.60 -10.37
N THR A 72 9.48 1.50 -9.77
CA THR A 72 9.05 0.37 -8.94
C THR A 72 8.32 -0.71 -9.72
N LEU A 73 7.95 -0.45 -10.99
CA LEU A 73 7.39 -1.48 -11.85
C LEU A 73 8.51 -2.43 -12.25
N GLU A 74 8.42 -3.69 -11.85
CA GLU A 74 9.21 -4.71 -12.53
C GLU A 74 8.88 -4.65 -14.04
N PRO A 75 9.89 -4.54 -14.92
CA PRO A 75 9.69 -4.24 -16.34
C PRO A 75 8.77 -5.24 -17.05
N ILE A 76 8.66 -6.46 -16.51
CA ILE A 76 7.84 -7.55 -17.06
C ILE A 76 6.35 -7.30 -16.85
N ALA A 77 5.93 -6.69 -15.73
CA ALA A 77 4.52 -6.41 -15.45
C ALA A 77 4.00 -5.22 -16.29
N ALA A 78 4.84 -4.20 -16.51
CA ALA A 78 4.45 -3.01 -17.29
C ALA A 78 4.30 -3.30 -18.79
N GLN A 79 5.09 -4.21 -19.36
CA GLN A 79 5.06 -4.53 -20.79
C GLN A 79 3.82 -5.31 -21.23
N GLN A 80 3.10 -5.94 -20.29
CA GLN A 80 1.91 -6.76 -20.57
C GLN A 80 0.58 -6.10 -20.17
N VAL A 81 0.62 -4.84 -19.73
CA VAL A 81 -0.56 -4.10 -19.26
C VAL A 81 -0.88 -2.97 -20.25
N ASP A 82 -2.16 -2.79 -20.56
CA ASP A 82 -2.61 -1.68 -21.41
C ASP A 82 -2.17 -0.34 -20.77
N PRO A 83 -1.50 0.55 -21.54
CA PRO A 83 -1.06 1.86 -21.04
C PRO A 83 -2.16 2.66 -20.33
N LYS A 84 -3.42 2.52 -20.76
CA LYS A 84 -4.57 3.18 -20.12
C LYS A 84 -4.78 2.74 -18.68
N VAL A 85 -4.45 1.50 -18.35
CA VAL A 85 -4.53 0.98 -16.98
C VAL A 85 -3.43 1.59 -16.12
N VAL A 86 -2.24 1.75 -16.67
CA VAL A 86 -1.13 2.44 -15.98
C VAL A 86 -1.51 3.89 -15.70
N ASP A 87 -2.02 4.61 -16.69
CA ASP A 87 -2.50 5.99 -16.53
C ASP A 87 -3.62 6.09 -15.49
N LEU A 88 -4.54 5.12 -15.49
CA LEU A 88 -5.58 5.02 -14.47
C LEU A 88 -4.98 4.83 -13.07
N MET A 89 -4.00 3.94 -12.89
CA MET A 89 -3.33 3.73 -11.59
C MET A 89 -2.68 5.00 -11.08
N VAL A 90 -1.96 5.71 -11.94
CA VAL A 90 -1.33 7.00 -11.62
C VAL A 90 -2.39 8.02 -11.18
N ALA A 91 -3.49 8.13 -11.94
CA ALA A 91 -4.59 9.04 -11.62
C ALA A 91 -5.27 8.72 -10.28
N LEU A 92 -5.52 7.44 -10.01
CA LEU A 92 -6.13 6.99 -8.76
C LEU A 92 -5.23 7.24 -7.54
N LYS A 93 -3.92 6.99 -7.66
CA LYS A 93 -2.96 7.25 -6.58
C LYS A 93 -2.88 8.75 -6.27
N ARG A 94 -2.74 9.59 -7.30
CA ARG A 94 -2.75 11.05 -7.15
C ARG A 94 -4.02 11.56 -6.46
N LYS A 95 -5.18 11.01 -6.84
CA LYS A 95 -6.46 11.37 -6.20
C LYS A 95 -6.52 10.91 -4.75
N GLN A 96 -6.05 9.71 -4.44
CA GLN A 96 -6.03 9.17 -3.08
C GLN A 96 -5.28 10.10 -2.11
N GLU A 97 -4.15 10.65 -2.54
CA GLU A 97 -3.33 11.51 -1.69
C GLU A 97 -3.86 12.93 -1.55
N ASN A 98 -4.36 13.50 -2.65
CA ASN A 98 -4.95 14.84 -2.64
C ASN A 98 -6.24 14.88 -1.80
N SER A 99 -7.00 13.79 -1.77
CA SER A 99 -8.25 13.68 -1.03
C SER A 99 -8.11 13.06 0.36
N GLY A 100 -6.91 12.58 0.73
CA GLY A 100 -6.69 11.89 2.01
C GLY A 100 -7.42 10.54 2.14
N TYR A 101 -7.77 9.88 1.04
CA TYR A 101 -8.39 8.56 1.09
C TYR A 101 -7.42 7.51 1.63
N ARG A 102 -7.95 6.44 2.22
CA ARG A 102 -7.15 5.27 2.59
C ARG A 102 -6.64 4.56 1.34
N LEU A 103 -5.45 3.96 1.40
CA LEU A 103 -4.84 3.26 0.27
C LEU A 103 -5.75 2.17 -0.34
N GLY A 104 -6.52 1.46 0.50
CA GLY A 104 -7.51 0.47 0.04
C GLY A 104 -8.62 1.03 -0.86
N TRP A 105 -8.87 2.35 -0.84
CA TRP A 105 -9.81 2.98 -1.78
C TRP A 105 -9.38 2.81 -3.24
N VAL A 106 -8.07 2.82 -3.52
CA VAL A 106 -7.51 2.63 -4.88
C VAL A 106 -7.95 1.29 -5.45
N TYR A 107 -7.92 0.23 -4.63
CA TYR A 107 -8.41 -1.09 -5.01
C TYR A 107 -9.90 -1.05 -5.44
N PHE A 108 -10.76 -0.45 -4.62
CA PHE A 108 -12.20 -0.39 -4.93
C PHE A 108 -12.48 0.47 -6.16
N ALA A 109 -11.78 1.59 -6.30
CA ALA A 109 -11.90 2.48 -7.45
C ALA A 109 -11.46 1.78 -8.75
N PHE A 110 -10.37 1.00 -8.69
CA PHE A 110 -9.90 0.19 -9.81
C PHE A 110 -10.93 -0.89 -10.18
N MET A 111 -11.37 -1.71 -9.23
CA MET A 111 -12.31 -2.81 -9.47
C MET A 111 -13.67 -2.34 -10.00
N LYS A 112 -14.07 -1.09 -9.71
CA LYS A 112 -15.28 -0.47 -10.28
C LYS A 112 -15.18 -0.29 -11.80
N GLN A 113 -13.98 0.02 -12.30
CA GLN A 113 -13.71 0.22 -13.73
C GLN A 113 -13.30 -1.09 -14.42
N HIS A 114 -12.49 -1.91 -13.75
CA HIS A 114 -11.98 -3.19 -14.23
C HIS A 114 -12.65 -4.35 -13.49
N LYS A 115 -13.85 -4.74 -13.92
CA LYS A 115 -14.62 -5.84 -13.29
C LYS A 115 -13.98 -7.21 -13.48
N ARG A 116 -13.21 -7.39 -14.56
CA ARG A 116 -12.50 -8.63 -14.93
C ARG A 116 -11.04 -8.31 -15.24
N PRO A 117 -10.26 -7.94 -14.22
CA PRO A 117 -8.87 -7.57 -14.44
C PRO A 117 -8.04 -8.79 -14.83
N THR A 118 -7.06 -8.57 -15.70
CA THR A 118 -6.09 -9.61 -16.07
C THR A 118 -5.11 -9.86 -14.92
N LEU A 119 -4.34 -10.95 -14.99
CA LEU A 119 -3.32 -11.23 -13.97
C LEU A 119 -2.24 -10.13 -13.91
N PRO A 120 -1.68 -9.64 -15.04
CA PRO A 120 -0.73 -8.52 -15.03
C PRO A 120 -1.30 -7.24 -14.40
N GLU A 121 -2.57 -6.92 -14.67
CA GLU A 121 -3.23 -5.76 -14.07
C GLU A 121 -3.35 -5.88 -12.54
N LEU A 122 -3.64 -7.09 -12.03
CA LEU A 122 -3.68 -7.34 -10.59
C LEU A 122 -2.29 -7.33 -9.94
N GLN A 123 -1.25 -7.73 -10.67
CA GLN A 123 0.14 -7.62 -10.20
C GLN A 123 0.57 -6.16 -10.08
N LEU A 124 0.23 -5.33 -11.09
CA LEU A 124 0.43 -3.89 -11.05
C LEU A 124 -0.30 -3.26 -9.84
N LEU A 125 -1.55 -3.65 -9.62
CA LEU A 125 -2.33 -3.18 -8.47
C LEU A 125 -1.71 -3.60 -7.13
N ALA A 126 -1.21 -4.84 -7.04
CA ALA A 126 -0.54 -5.34 -5.84
C ALA A 126 0.70 -4.51 -5.51
N GLN A 127 1.54 -4.21 -6.50
CA GLN A 127 2.73 -3.36 -6.34
C GLN A 127 2.34 -1.96 -5.85
N VAL A 128 1.33 -1.33 -6.46
CA VAL A 128 0.83 0.01 -6.05
C VAL A 128 0.36 0.05 -4.60
N LEU A 129 -0.26 -1.04 -4.14
CA LEU A 129 -0.82 -1.18 -2.79
C LEU A 129 0.22 -1.69 -1.77
N GLY A 130 1.40 -2.14 -2.21
CA GLY A 130 2.41 -2.75 -1.36
C GLY A 130 2.05 -4.18 -0.91
N TYR A 131 1.31 -4.92 -1.72
CA TYR A 131 0.98 -6.32 -1.48
C TYR A 131 1.98 -7.26 -2.15
N GLU A 132 2.16 -8.44 -1.55
CA GLU A 132 2.96 -9.53 -2.11
C GLU A 132 2.44 -9.98 -3.49
N PRO A 133 3.32 -10.35 -4.44
CA PRO A 133 2.92 -10.76 -5.79
C PRO A 133 2.01 -12.01 -5.77
N GLY A 134 2.15 -12.88 -4.77
CA GLY A 134 1.27 -14.05 -4.57
C GLY A 134 -0.21 -13.69 -4.33
N TRP A 135 -0.48 -12.49 -3.80
CA TRP A 135 -1.85 -12.00 -3.61
C TRP A 135 -2.58 -11.82 -4.94
N ALA A 136 -1.90 -11.29 -5.96
CA ALA A 136 -2.49 -11.06 -7.28
C ALA A 136 -2.99 -12.36 -7.91
N TRP A 137 -2.18 -13.43 -7.83
CA TRP A 137 -2.56 -14.75 -8.33
C TRP A 137 -3.77 -15.33 -7.58
N PHE A 138 -3.76 -15.26 -6.24
CA PHE A 138 -4.87 -15.76 -5.43
C PHE A 138 -6.15 -15.00 -5.74
N ARG A 139 -6.08 -13.68 -5.86
CA ARG A 139 -7.23 -12.83 -6.17
C ARG A 139 -7.78 -13.09 -7.57
N TRP A 140 -6.90 -13.18 -8.57
CA TRP A 140 -7.26 -13.54 -9.94
C TRP A 140 -8.00 -14.89 -9.97
N ARG A 141 -7.48 -15.90 -9.28
CA ARG A 141 -8.09 -17.23 -9.18
C ARG A 141 -9.48 -17.21 -8.53
N GLN A 142 -9.68 -16.38 -7.50
CA GLN A 142 -11.00 -16.20 -6.88
C GLN A 142 -12.02 -15.61 -7.85
N LEU A 143 -11.62 -14.60 -8.64
CA LEU A 143 -12.49 -13.96 -9.62
C LEU A 143 -12.94 -14.93 -10.72
N GLN A 144 -12.07 -15.86 -11.12
CA GLN A 144 -12.42 -16.92 -12.07
C GLN A 144 -13.45 -17.90 -11.49
N LYS A 145 -13.25 -18.37 -10.25
CA LYS A 145 -14.18 -19.29 -9.57
C LYS A 145 -15.55 -18.66 -9.31
N GLY A 146 -15.59 -17.36 -9.03
CA GLY A 146 -16.85 -16.61 -8.87
C GLY A 146 -17.67 -16.50 -10.17
N SER A 147 -17.02 -16.62 -11.33
CA SER A 147 -17.69 -16.58 -12.65
C SER A 147 -18.30 -17.92 -13.06
N SER A 148 -17.84 -19.05 -12.50
CA SER A 148 -18.31 -20.40 -12.83
C SER A 148 -19.47 -20.90 -11.94
N GLY A 149 -19.98 -20.08 -11.00
CA GLY A 149 -21.07 -20.44 -10.09
C GLY A 149 -22.49 -20.19 -10.62
N SER A 150 -22.65 -19.64 -11.84
CA SER A 150 -23.95 -19.19 -12.36
C SER A 150 -24.66 -20.18 -13.30
N GLN A 151 -24.28 -21.46 -13.29
CA GLN A 151 -24.85 -22.47 -14.20
C GLN A 151 -25.29 -23.72 -13.43
N ARG A 152 -26.26 -23.54 -12.52
CA ARG A 152 -27.18 -24.58 -12.05
C ARG A 152 -28.52 -23.95 -11.69
N ARG A 153 -29.39 -23.76 -12.69
CA ARG A 153 -30.84 -23.82 -12.58
C ARG A 153 -31.39 -24.34 -13.90
#